data_AF-A0A1S9ZTF2-F1
#
_entry.id   AF-A0A1S9ZTF2-F1
#
_cell.length_a   1.000
_cell.length_b   1.000
_cell.length_c   1.000
_cell.angle_alpha   90.00
_cell.angle_beta   90.00
_cell.angle_gamma   90.00
#
_symmetry.space_group_name_H-M   'P 1'
#
loop_
_entity.id
_entity.type
_entity.pdbx_description
1 polymer ?
#
loop_
_entity_poly.entity_id
_entity_poly.type
_entity_poly.pdbx_seq_one_letter_code
_entity_poly.pdbx_strand_id
1 'polypeptide(L)' 'MGVDIAHSNFYEHGKGKGVKAHDDYTIPLCRKCHYEFDTYQSLKREQAKAWFLEKLAFVNRAF' A
#
# COMPACT_ATOMS: atom_id res chain seq x y z
N MET A 1 -1.19 11.70 15.76
CA MET A 1 -1.28 11.28 14.35
C MET A 1 0.12 10.93 13.88
N GLY A 2 0.35 9.70 13.40
CA GLY A 2 1.64 9.26 12.89
C GLY A 2 1.52 8.75 11.46
N VAL A 3 2.62 8.84 10.71
CA VAL A 3 2.77 8.24 9.39
C VAL A 3 3.45 6.87 9.55
N ASP A 4 2.90 5.86 8.90
CA ASP A 4 3.43 4.51 8.81
C ASP A 4 3.81 4.19 7.36
N ILE A 5 4.75 3.25 7.19
CA ILE A 5 5.13 2.71 5.89
C ILE A 5 4.17 1.57 5.57
N ALA A 6 3.36 1.75 4.53
CA ALA A 6 2.43 0.74 4.06
C ALA A 6 3.05 -0.04 2.89
N HIS A 7 3.32 -1.33 3.11
CA HIS A 7 3.72 -2.25 2.04
C HIS A 7 2.53 -2.61 1.16
N SER A 8 2.78 -2.87 -0.12
CA SER A 8 1.77 -3.45 -1.01
C SER A 8 1.13 -4.73 -0.45
N ASN A 9 -0.18 -4.88 -0.65
CA ASN A 9 -0.94 -6.09 -0.31
C ASN A 9 -1.15 -7.08 -1.47
N PHE A 10 -0.45 -6.89 -2.59
CA PHE A 10 -0.64 -7.64 -3.83
C PHE A 10 0.51 -8.61 -4.11
N TYR A 11 0.19 -9.85 -4.51
CA TYR A 11 1.15 -10.94 -4.72
C TYR A 11 2.24 -10.60 -5.76
N GLU A 12 1.88 -9.86 -6.82
CA GLU A 12 2.83 -9.51 -7.89
C GLU A 12 3.95 -8.56 -7.42
N HIS A 13 3.78 -7.91 -6.27
CA HIS A 13 4.80 -7.07 -5.64
C HIS A 13 5.63 -7.85 -4.60
N GLY A 14 5.54 -9.18 -4.60
CA GLY A 14 6.27 -10.06 -3.67
C GLY A 14 5.57 -10.31 -2.33
N LYS A 15 4.31 -9.88 -2.16
CA LYS A 15 3.53 -10.20 -0.95
C LYS A 15 3.31 -11.71 -0.84
N GLY A 16 3.47 -12.27 0.36
CA GLY A 16 3.18 -13.69 0.65
C GLY A 16 2.54 -13.90 2.02
N LYS A 17 2.23 -15.16 2.36
CA LYS A 17 1.78 -15.53 3.71
C LYS A 17 2.94 -15.34 4.69
N GLY A 18 2.78 -14.42 5.65
CA GLY A 18 3.85 -14.06 6.60
C GLY A 18 4.99 -13.22 6.01
N VAL A 19 4.93 -12.88 4.72
CA VAL A 19 5.97 -12.12 4.01
C VAL A 19 5.38 -10.78 3.55
N LYS A 20 6.07 -9.68 3.83
CA LYS A 20 5.72 -8.34 3.32
C LYS A 20 6.15 -8.22 1.86
N ALA A 21 5.49 -7.35 1.09
CA ALA A 21 5.95 -7.04 -0.27
C ALA A 21 7.34 -6.41 -0.27
N HIS A 22 7.99 -6.36 -1.44
CA HIS A 22 9.30 -5.73 -1.60
C HIS A 22 9.24 -4.23 -1.22
N ASP A 23 10.33 -3.69 -0.67
CA ASP A 23 10.35 -2.32 -0.13
C ASP A 23 10.16 -1.23 -1.20
N ASP A 24 10.47 -1.55 -2.47
CA ASP A 24 10.16 -0.69 -3.64
C ASP A 24 8.66 -0.41 -3.84
N TYR A 25 7.80 -1.22 -3.20
CA TYR A 25 6.34 -1.07 -3.23
C TYR A 25 5.83 -0.65 -1.86
N THR A 26 6.25 0.55 -1.44
CA THR A 26 5.81 1.17 -0.18
C THR A 26 5.26 2.58 -0.42
N ILE A 27 4.26 2.97 0.38
CA ILE A 27 3.73 4.33 0.40
C ILE A 27 3.60 4.84 1.85
N PRO A 28 3.84 6.13 2.12
CA PRO A 28 3.59 6.70 3.44
C PRO A 28 2.09 6.96 3.63
N LEU A 29 1.49 6.40 4.68
CA LEU A 29 0.09 6.62 5.04
C LEU A 29 -0.07 6.99 6.50
N CYS A 30 -1.09 7.78 6.85
CA CYS A 30 -1.45 7.91 8.26
C CYS A 30 -1.98 6.56 8.78
N ARG A 31 -1.85 6.30 10.09
CA ARG A 31 -2.25 5.00 10.68
C ARG A 31 -3.67 4.54 10.33
N LYS A 32 -4.62 5.48 10.28
CA LYS A 32 -6.01 5.17 9.90
C LYS A 32 -6.10 4.68 8.45
N CYS A 33 -5.52 5.45 7.51
CA CYS A 33 -5.51 5.09 6.09
C CYS A 33 -4.73 3.79 5.83
N HIS A 34 -3.63 3.57 6.55
CA HIS A 34 -2.87 2.32 6.48
C HIS A 34 -3.73 1.12 6.89
N TYR A 35 -4.42 1.20 8.03
CA TYR A 35 -5.31 0.14 8.50
C TYR A 35 -6.46 -0.12 7.52
N GLU A 36 -7.13 0.92 7.01
CA GLU A 36 -8.22 0.77 6.05
C GLU A 36 -7.76 0.11 4.73
N PHE A 37 -6.54 0.43 4.28
CA PHE A 37 -5.92 -0.18 3.10
C PHE A 37 -5.62 -1.66 3.32
N ASP A 38 -4.98 -2.01 4.44
CA ASP A 38 -4.60 -3.39 4.76
C ASP A 38 -5.81 -4.30 4.97
N THR A 39 -6.90 -3.73 5.50
CA THR A 39 -8.13 -4.48 5.79
C THR A 39 -9.20 -4.37 4.72
N TYR A 40 -8.93 -3.64 3.62
CA TYR A 40 -9.88 -3.42 2.52
C TYR A 40 -11.24 -2.88 2.98
N GLN A 41 -11.28 -2.04 4.01
CA GLN A 41 -12.55 -1.52 4.55
C GLN A 41 -13.24 -0.53 3.61
N SER A 42 -12.45 0.25 2.87
CA SER A 42 -12.96 1.37 2.07
C SER A 42 -13.01 1.06 0.56
N LEU A 43 -12.29 0.04 0.09
CA LEU A 43 -12.14 -0.29 -1.34
C LEU A 43 -12.13 -1.80 -1.56
N LYS A 44 -12.73 -2.26 -2.67
CA LYS A 44 -12.53 -3.65 -3.15
C LYS A 44 -11.07 -3.86 -3.55
N ARG A 45 -10.62 -5.11 -3.59
CA ARG A 45 -9.20 -5.46 -3.83
C ARG A 45 -8.64 -4.84 -5.11
N GLU A 46 -9.39 -4.87 -6.20
CA GLU A 46 -8.99 -4.32 -7.49
C GLU A 46 -8.89 -2.79 -7.45
N GLN A 47 -9.83 -2.13 -6.77
CA GLN A 47 -9.82 -0.68 -6.59
C GLN A 47 -8.66 -0.23 -5.69
N ALA A 48 -8.42 -0.97 -4.60
CA ALA A 48 -7.28 -0.74 -3.71
C ALA A 48 -5.95 -0.89 -4.45
N LYS A 49 -5.86 -1.84 -5.40
CA LYS A 49 -4.68 -2.01 -6.25
C LYS A 49 -4.45 -0.81 -7.17
N ALA A 50 -5.48 -0.39 -7.88
CA ALA A 50 -5.39 0.77 -8.78
C ALA A 50 -4.99 2.03 -7.99
N TRP A 51 -5.64 2.28 -6.85
CA TRP A 51 -5.32 3.40 -5.97
C TRP A 51 -3.88 3.33 -5.44
N PHE A 52 -3.43 2.16 -5.00
CA PHE A 52 -2.07 1.96 -4.50
C PHE A 52 -1.02 2.26 -5.58
N LEU A 53 -1.23 1.77 -6.81
CA LEU A 53 -0.31 2.02 -7.93
C LEU A 53 -0.25 3.51 -8.30
N GLU A 54 -1.38 4.22 -8.28
CA GLU A 54 -1.42 5.66 -8.50
C GLU A 54 -0.62 6.41 -7.42
N LYS A 55 -0.83 6.06 -6.14
CA LYS A 55 -0.09 6.64 -5.00
C LYS A 55 1.40 6.33 -5.05
N LEU A 56 1.76 5.09 -5.35
CA LEU A 56 3.15 4.67 -5.51
C LEU A 56 3.84 5.46 -6.62
N ALA A 57 3.17 5.64 -7.77
CA ALA A 57 3.70 6.43 -8.86
C ALA A 57 3.84 7.91 -8.52
N PHE A 58 3.00 8.47 -7.65
CA PHE A 58 3.15 9.83 -7.14
C PHE A 58 4.35 9.93 -6.19
N VAL A 59 4.48 9.01 -5.24
CA VAL A 59 5.58 8.96 -4.25
C VAL A 59 6.92 8.79 -4.94
N ASN A 60 7.01 7.87 -5.90
CA ASN A 60 8.27 7.61 -6.63
C ASN A 60 8.63 8.72 -7.63
N ARG A 61 7.67 9.58 -8.01
CA ARG A 61 7.93 10.78 -8.82
C ARG A 61 8.29 12.00 -7.99
N ALA A 62 8.14 11.93 -6.66
CA ALA A 62 8.41 13.06 -5.78
C ALA A 62 9.92 13.36 -5.60
N PHE A 63 10.81 12.60 -6.26
CA PHE A 63 12.25 12.79 -6.25
C PHE A 63 12.86 12.50 -7.63
#